data_AF-A0A7K9QGW0-F1
#
_entry.id   AF-A0A7K9QGW0-F1
#
_cell.length_a   1.000
_cell.length_b   1.000
_cell.length_c   1.000
_cell.angle_alpha   90.00
_cell.angle_beta   90.00
_cell.angle_gamma   90.00
#
_symmetry.space_group_name_H-M   'P 1'
#
loop_
_entity.id
_entity.type
_entity.pdbx_description
1 polymer ?
#
loop_
_entity_poly.entity_id
_entity_poly.type
_entity_poly.pdbx_seq_one_letter_code
_entity_poly.pdbx_strand_id
1 'polypeptide(L)'
;MQCIRRQPKRTVSQENMLLEQSRRVAALNGIRLGLKDDKDLKFLLKGSQLLKVKSSSWRKERFYKLQEDCKTIWQESKKVLRSPESQIFSIEDIRDVRSGHKTEGMEKYAKDVPEYRCFSIIFKDQRKNLDLIASSEDDANHWIAGLGKIIAHSNSMNQKQKLQHWIHTCLRKADKNKDNKMSLKELKDFLKEVNIEVDDYHAKKIFQHCDKSKTEALEDDEIEEFYKILTERKEIDSIFQMYSDPEGFMSCQNLVRFLYEVQQEEDAVVAAPALIQRYEPNERAKRGNAMTKDGFLMYLLSDEGNIFNPSHRKVYQDMTQPLSHYLVSSSHNTYLMEDQITGPSSTEAYIRALTKGCRCVELDCWDGPNSEPVIYHGYTLTSKILFSDVIKAIKNYAFQTSPYPVIISLENHCSVDQQKVMAQHMTTILQDMLLVAPVDGNKSQFPSPEVSK
;
A
#
# COMPACT_ATOMS: atom_id res chain seq x y z
N MET A 1 -32.63 21.00 21.85
CA MET A 1 -31.93 21.93 20.95
C MET A 1 -30.45 21.88 21.26
N GLN A 2 -29.64 21.18 20.45
CA GLN A 2 -28.19 21.13 20.62
C GLN A 2 -27.58 22.43 20.10
N CYS A 3 -27.06 23.26 21.01
CA CYS A 3 -26.29 24.45 20.67
C CYS A 3 -25.01 24.02 19.95
N ILE A 4 -24.92 24.32 18.65
CA ILE A 4 -23.68 24.28 17.87
C ILE A 4 -22.74 25.31 18.50
N ARG A 5 -21.82 24.86 19.37
CA ARG A 5 -20.68 25.67 19.81
C ARG A 5 -19.84 25.99 18.57
N ARG A 6 -20.02 27.19 18.00
CA ARG A 6 -19.09 27.75 17.02
C ARG A 6 -17.73 27.86 17.70
N GLN A 7 -16.69 27.24 17.14
CA GLN A 7 -15.33 27.47 17.58
C GLN A 7 -15.03 28.98 17.52
N PRO A 8 -14.35 29.56 18.54
CA PRO A 8 -14.00 30.97 18.53
C PRO A 8 -13.11 31.28 17.32
N LYS A 9 -13.40 32.40 16.63
CA LYS A 9 -12.55 32.88 15.53
C LYS A 9 -11.16 33.18 16.07
N ARG A 10 -10.15 32.55 15.48
CA ARG A 10 -8.73 32.77 15.82
C ARG A 10 -8.33 34.20 15.47
N THR A 11 -7.41 34.78 16.23
CA THR A 11 -6.84 36.09 15.91
C THR A 11 -5.83 35.96 14.76
N VAL A 12 -5.55 37.04 14.04
CA VAL A 12 -4.55 37.08 12.96
C VAL A 12 -3.17 36.61 13.45
N SER A 13 -2.81 36.96 14.68
CA SER A 13 -1.56 36.50 15.32
C SER A 13 -1.55 34.98 15.54
N GLN A 14 -2.67 34.41 16.01
CA GLN A 14 -2.81 32.96 16.16
C GLN A 14 -2.77 32.22 14.83
N GLU A 15 -3.41 32.76 13.77
CA GLU A 15 -3.33 32.19 12.43
C GLU A 15 -1.90 32.23 11.86
N ASN A 16 -1.18 33.33 12.05
CA ASN A 16 0.21 33.46 11.61
C ASN A 16 1.14 32.48 12.33
N MET A 17 0.99 32.30 13.65
CA MET A 17 1.76 31.31 14.40
C MET A 17 1.48 29.88 13.91
N LEU A 18 0.20 29.54 13.67
CA LEU A 18 -0.19 28.24 13.12
C LEU A 18 0.40 27.99 11.73
N LEU A 19 0.42 29.01 10.87
CA LEU A 19 1.06 28.96 9.56
C LEU A 19 2.57 28.75 9.65
N GLU A 20 3.24 29.44 10.57
CA GLU A 20 4.67 29.28 10.80
C GLU A 20 5.02 27.90 11.35
N GLN A 21 4.24 27.42 12.32
CA GLN A 21 4.37 26.06 12.87
C GLN A 21 4.13 25.01 11.79
N SER A 22 3.12 25.18 10.95
CA SER A 22 2.83 24.31 9.81
C SER A 22 4.02 24.24 8.83
N ARG A 23 4.64 25.37 8.52
CA ARG A 23 5.84 25.43 7.67
C ARG A 23 7.03 24.71 8.32
N ARG A 24 7.24 24.87 9.63
CA ARG A 24 8.31 24.16 10.35
C ARG A 24 8.11 22.65 10.33
N VAL A 25 6.88 22.19 10.58
CA VAL A 25 6.53 20.76 10.52
C VAL A 25 6.77 20.18 9.13
N ALA A 26 6.32 20.88 8.08
CA ALA A 26 6.55 20.46 6.70
C ALA A 26 8.05 20.39 6.35
N ALA A 27 8.84 21.37 6.79
CA ALA A 27 10.29 21.38 6.56
C ALA A 27 10.99 20.21 7.26
N LEU A 28 10.67 19.94 8.53
CA LEU A 28 11.22 18.82 9.28
C LEU A 28 10.84 17.47 8.64
N ASN A 29 9.60 17.32 8.20
CA ASN A 29 9.15 16.10 7.52
C ASN A 29 9.79 15.95 6.14
N GLY A 30 9.99 17.04 5.38
CA GLY A 30 10.75 17.01 4.13
C GLY A 30 12.19 16.56 4.34
N ILE A 31 12.85 17.00 5.42
CA ILE A 31 14.20 16.52 5.79
C ILE A 31 14.17 15.02 6.12
N ARG A 32 13.18 14.56 6.91
CA ARG A 32 13.04 13.14 7.27
C ARG A 32 12.84 12.24 6.04
N LEU A 33 12.15 12.74 5.02
CA LEU A 33 11.96 12.05 3.75
C LEU A 33 13.19 12.08 2.82
N GLY A 34 14.26 12.79 3.20
CA GLY A 34 15.40 13.04 2.30
C GLY A 34 15.03 13.95 1.11
N LEU A 35 13.90 14.65 1.18
CA LEU A 35 13.34 15.52 0.15
C LEU A 35 13.45 16.99 0.54
N LYS A 36 14.51 17.35 1.28
CA LYS A 36 14.77 18.73 1.67
C LYS A 36 14.88 19.57 0.40
N ASP A 37 14.10 20.63 0.35
CA ASP A 37 14.03 21.57 -0.77
C ASP A 37 13.52 21.03 -2.11
N ASP A 38 13.03 19.78 -2.15
CA ASP A 38 12.51 19.15 -3.36
C ASP A 38 11.33 19.93 -3.96
N LYS A 39 11.41 20.21 -5.26
CA LYS A 39 10.40 21.01 -5.98
C LYS A 39 9.04 20.33 -6.02
N ASP A 40 9.00 19.00 -6.15
CA ASP A 40 7.76 18.24 -6.26
C ASP A 40 7.08 18.17 -4.90
N LEU A 41 7.85 17.94 -3.83
CA LEU A 41 7.32 17.99 -2.46
C LEU A 41 6.74 19.37 -2.11
N LYS A 42 7.45 20.47 -2.45
CA LYS A 42 6.95 21.84 -2.24
C LYS A 42 5.66 22.10 -3.01
N PHE A 43 5.56 21.59 -4.24
CA PHE A 43 4.34 21.70 -5.05
C PHE A 43 3.17 20.97 -4.39
N LEU A 44 3.37 19.73 -3.96
CA LEU A 44 2.35 18.93 -3.27
C LEU A 44 1.84 19.60 -1.98
N LEU A 45 2.75 20.15 -1.18
CA LEU A 45 2.44 20.88 0.06
C LEU A 45 1.70 22.20 -0.19
N LYS A 46 1.97 22.86 -1.33
CA LYS A 46 1.20 24.02 -1.77
C LYS A 46 -0.20 23.59 -2.20
N GLY A 47 -0.31 22.44 -2.85
CA GLY A 47 -1.53 21.91 -3.45
C GLY A 47 -1.89 22.57 -4.78
N SER A 48 -2.77 21.93 -5.53
CA SER A 48 -3.26 22.46 -6.81
C SER A 48 -4.72 22.05 -7.07
N GLN A 49 -5.35 22.74 -8.02
CA GLN A 49 -6.67 22.38 -8.53
C GLN A 49 -6.52 21.25 -9.54
N LEU A 50 -7.28 20.18 -9.35
CA LEU A 50 -7.35 19.05 -10.28
C LEU A 50 -8.81 18.77 -10.65
N LEU A 51 -9.05 18.39 -11.89
CA LEU A 51 -10.36 17.90 -12.31
C LEU A 51 -10.48 16.42 -11.94
N LYS A 52 -11.35 16.13 -10.97
CA LYS A 52 -11.71 14.76 -10.62
C LYS A 52 -12.67 14.19 -11.65
N VAL A 53 -12.30 13.08 -12.27
CA VAL A 53 -13.07 12.40 -13.31
C VAL A 53 -13.91 11.28 -12.68
N LYS A 54 -15.19 11.21 -13.06
CA LYS A 54 -16.08 10.07 -12.72
C LYS A 54 -16.90 9.57 -13.91
N SER A 55 -17.23 10.47 -14.83
CA SER A 55 -17.90 10.17 -16.10
C SER A 55 -17.57 11.28 -17.10
N SER A 56 -17.99 11.13 -18.36
CA SER A 56 -17.86 12.17 -19.39
C SER A 56 -18.55 13.48 -18.98
N SER A 57 -19.72 13.39 -18.34
CA SER A 57 -20.49 14.54 -17.85
C SER A 57 -20.09 15.02 -16.45
N TRP A 58 -19.32 14.22 -15.71
CA TRP A 58 -18.87 14.54 -14.36
C TRP A 58 -17.35 14.61 -14.30
N ARG A 59 -16.85 15.82 -14.59
CA ARG A 59 -15.49 16.26 -14.31
C ARG A 59 -15.60 17.50 -13.43
N LYS A 60 -15.12 17.43 -12.21
CA LYS A 60 -15.30 18.54 -11.25
C LYS A 60 -13.98 18.92 -10.62
N GLU A 61 -13.71 20.22 -10.65
CA GLU A 61 -12.53 20.80 -10.04
C GLU A 61 -12.59 20.63 -8.52
N ARG A 62 -11.50 20.15 -7.96
CA ARG A 62 -11.28 19.94 -6.53
C ARG A 62 -9.85 20.33 -6.21
N PHE A 63 -9.67 20.98 -5.07
CA PHE A 63 -8.35 21.25 -4.54
C PHE A 63 -7.80 20.00 -3.84
N TYR A 64 -6.56 19.66 -4.16
CA TYR A 64 -5.81 18.59 -3.52
C TYR A 64 -4.52 19.15 -2.93
N LYS A 65 -4.18 18.73 -1.72
CA LYS A 65 -2.97 19.17 -1.03
C LYS A 65 -2.42 18.06 -0.14
N LEU A 66 -1.12 17.82 -0.24
CA LEU A 66 -0.37 17.07 0.76
C LEU A 66 -0.31 17.88 2.05
N GLN A 67 -0.70 17.27 3.16
CA GLN A 67 -0.63 17.89 4.47
C GLN A 67 0.83 18.00 4.94
N GLU A 68 1.06 18.86 5.92
CA GLU A 68 2.39 19.14 6.47
C GLU A 68 3.04 17.89 7.12
N ASP A 69 2.25 16.86 7.41
CA ASP A 69 2.75 15.54 7.82
C ASP A 69 3.51 14.80 6.72
N CYS A 70 3.37 15.22 5.45
CA CYS A 70 3.88 14.56 4.25
C CYS A 70 3.39 13.10 4.08
N LYS A 71 2.25 12.76 4.70
CA LYS A 71 1.68 11.41 4.74
C LYS A 71 0.22 11.38 4.35
N THR A 72 -0.52 12.46 4.55
CA THR A 72 -1.94 12.50 4.25
C THR A 72 -2.23 13.53 3.16
N ILE A 73 -3.16 13.17 2.27
CA ILE A 73 -3.66 14.06 1.24
C ILE A 73 -5.04 14.53 1.65
N TRP A 74 -5.20 15.85 1.72
CA TRP A 74 -6.50 16.49 1.87
C TRP A 74 -7.09 16.74 0.48
N GLN A 75 -8.38 16.44 0.34
CA GLN A 75 -9.17 16.70 -0.86
C GLN A 75 -10.40 17.54 -0.51
N GLU A 76 -10.65 18.56 -1.33
CA GLU A 76 -11.86 19.36 -1.20
C GLU A 76 -13.11 18.50 -1.47
N SER A 77 -14.17 18.69 -0.68
CA SER A 77 -15.47 18.09 -0.94
C SER A 77 -16.57 19.14 -0.84
N LYS A 78 -17.33 19.30 -1.92
CA LYS A 78 -18.51 20.19 -2.00
C LYS A 78 -19.82 19.51 -1.56
N LYS A 79 -19.75 18.33 -0.91
CA LYS A 79 -20.93 17.65 -0.35
C LYS A 79 -21.25 18.19 1.06
N VAL A 80 -22.51 18.55 1.29
CA VAL A 80 -23.01 19.20 2.52
C VAL A 80 -22.98 18.29 3.76
N LEU A 81 -22.99 16.96 3.58
CA LEU A 81 -23.10 15.96 4.66
C LEU A 81 -21.96 14.94 4.64
N ARG A 82 -20.71 15.39 4.63
CA ARG A 82 -19.55 14.50 4.78
C ARG A 82 -18.76 14.84 6.03
N SER A 83 -18.32 13.81 6.75
CA SER A 83 -17.47 13.96 7.92
C SER A 83 -16.07 14.45 7.48
N PRO A 84 -15.36 15.25 8.31
CA PRO A 84 -14.01 15.76 8.00
C PRO A 84 -13.02 14.65 7.62
N GLU A 85 -13.16 13.46 8.19
CA GLU A 85 -12.28 12.31 7.94
C GLU A 85 -12.39 11.82 6.49
N SER A 86 -13.55 11.98 5.85
CA SER A 86 -13.75 11.57 4.44
C SER A 86 -13.06 12.48 3.41
N GLN A 87 -12.50 13.60 3.85
CA GLN A 87 -11.70 14.53 3.05
C GLN A 87 -10.21 14.22 3.10
N ILE A 88 -9.77 13.24 3.89
CA ILE A 88 -8.38 12.90 4.06
C ILE A 88 -8.18 11.43 3.67
N PHE A 89 -7.06 11.12 3.02
CA PHE A 89 -6.61 9.75 2.84
C PHE A 89 -5.11 9.64 3.01
N SER A 90 -4.63 8.46 3.44
CA SER A 90 -3.22 8.20 3.68
C SER A 90 -2.50 7.87 2.37
N ILE A 91 -1.26 8.33 2.23
CA ILE A 91 -0.35 7.89 1.16
C ILE A 91 -0.02 6.40 1.32
N GLU A 92 -0.06 5.88 2.55
CA GLU A 92 0.13 4.44 2.81
C GLU A 92 -0.97 3.58 2.17
N ASP A 93 -2.16 4.15 1.92
CA ASP A 93 -3.26 3.48 1.22
C ASP A 93 -3.04 3.41 -0.29
N ILE A 94 -2.08 4.18 -0.83
CA ILE A 94 -1.78 4.24 -2.26
C ILE A 94 -0.92 3.05 -2.63
N ARG A 95 -1.41 2.27 -3.59
CA ARG A 95 -0.70 1.16 -4.22
C ARG A 95 0.23 1.67 -5.30
N ASP A 96 -0.26 2.56 -6.15
CA ASP A 96 0.43 3.02 -7.36
C ASP A 96 -0.10 4.37 -7.85
N VAL A 97 0.70 5.10 -8.62
CA VAL A 97 0.31 6.34 -9.31
C VAL A 97 0.63 6.18 -10.80
N ARG A 98 -0.42 6.09 -11.62
CA ARG A 98 -0.30 5.80 -13.05
C ARG A 98 -0.43 7.07 -13.88
N SER A 99 0.52 7.30 -14.77
CA SER A 99 0.49 8.39 -15.76
C SER A 99 -0.39 8.05 -16.96
N GLY A 100 -1.06 9.04 -17.52
CA GLY A 100 -1.86 8.92 -18.74
C GLY A 100 -3.20 8.19 -18.55
N HIS A 101 -3.72 7.65 -19.65
CA HIS A 101 -5.00 6.93 -19.67
C HIS A 101 -4.83 5.45 -19.34
N LYS A 102 -4.27 5.12 -18.18
CA LYS A 102 -3.98 3.73 -17.77
C LYS A 102 -5.05 3.11 -16.87
N THR A 103 -6.22 3.72 -16.79
CA THR A 103 -7.40 3.19 -16.08
C THR A 103 -8.61 3.22 -17.01
N GLU A 104 -9.56 2.31 -16.80
CA GLU A 104 -10.81 2.26 -17.58
C GLU A 104 -11.56 3.61 -17.52
N GLY A 105 -11.56 4.25 -16.34
CA GLY A 105 -12.19 5.56 -16.15
C GLY A 105 -11.55 6.65 -17.01
N MET A 106 -10.22 6.68 -17.10
CA MET A 106 -9.51 7.63 -17.96
C MET A 106 -9.70 7.32 -19.43
N GLU A 107 -9.53 6.07 -19.84
CA GLU A 107 -9.73 5.66 -21.22
C GLU A 107 -11.17 5.94 -21.67
N LYS A 108 -12.18 5.82 -20.82
CA LYS A 108 -13.57 6.05 -21.22
C LYS A 108 -13.99 7.52 -21.15
N TYR A 109 -13.51 8.24 -20.13
CA TYR A 109 -14.06 9.55 -19.78
C TYR A 109 -13.09 10.71 -19.98
N ALA A 110 -11.86 10.49 -20.45
CA ALA A 110 -10.87 11.55 -20.67
C ALA A 110 -10.13 11.47 -22.02
N LYS A 111 -10.60 10.68 -23.01
CA LYS A 111 -9.94 10.57 -24.34
C LYS A 111 -9.73 11.90 -25.06
N ASP A 112 -10.59 12.88 -24.80
CA ASP A 112 -10.51 14.23 -25.35
C ASP A 112 -9.42 15.11 -24.72
N VAL A 113 -8.76 14.61 -23.66
CA VAL A 113 -7.71 15.31 -22.92
C VAL A 113 -6.36 14.69 -23.27
N PRO A 114 -5.29 15.49 -23.49
CA PRO A 114 -3.96 14.94 -23.71
C PRO A 114 -3.46 14.12 -22.51
N GLU A 115 -2.93 12.92 -22.79
CA GLU A 115 -2.50 11.94 -21.78
C GLU A 115 -1.49 12.49 -20.77
N TYR A 116 -0.58 13.37 -21.22
CA TYR A 116 0.45 13.96 -20.37
C TYR A 116 -0.10 14.89 -19.27
N ARG A 117 -1.40 15.22 -19.29
CA ARG A 117 -2.08 15.94 -18.19
C ARG A 117 -2.89 15.02 -17.27
N CYS A 118 -2.99 13.74 -17.60
CA CYS A 118 -3.84 12.78 -16.91
C CYS A 118 -3.01 11.88 -16.01
N PHE A 119 -3.53 11.58 -14.82
CA PHE A 119 -2.96 10.54 -13.96
C PHE A 119 -4.02 9.97 -13.01
N SER A 120 -3.73 8.79 -12.46
CA SER A 120 -4.64 8.10 -11.57
C SER A 120 -3.92 7.61 -10.31
N ILE A 121 -4.54 7.83 -9.15
CA ILE A 121 -4.10 7.25 -7.88
C ILE A 121 -4.85 5.95 -7.64
N ILE A 122 -4.10 4.87 -7.49
CA ILE A 122 -4.60 3.51 -7.31
C ILE A 122 -4.47 3.13 -5.84
N PHE A 123 -5.57 2.74 -5.20
CA PHE A 123 -5.56 2.33 -3.79
C PHE A 123 -5.23 0.83 -3.63
N LYS A 124 -4.72 0.46 -2.45
CA LYS A 124 -4.42 -0.93 -2.06
C LYS A 124 -5.68 -1.74 -1.75
N ASP A 125 -6.72 -1.08 -1.25
CA ASP A 125 -7.97 -1.72 -0.88
C ASP A 125 -9.02 -1.69 -2.00
N GLN A 126 -10.26 -2.04 -1.68
CA GLN A 126 -11.35 -2.13 -2.65
C GLN A 126 -11.93 -0.77 -3.07
N ARG A 127 -11.33 0.36 -2.65
CA ARG A 127 -11.77 1.68 -3.10
C ARG A 127 -11.63 1.83 -4.62
N LYS A 128 -12.50 2.67 -5.20
CA LYS A 128 -12.40 3.08 -6.61
C LYS A 128 -11.15 3.94 -6.82
N ASN A 129 -10.50 3.74 -7.96
CA ASN A 129 -9.35 4.54 -8.39
C ASN A 129 -9.74 6.03 -8.46
N LEU A 130 -8.76 6.90 -8.21
CA LEU A 130 -8.95 8.36 -8.28
C LEU A 130 -8.31 8.88 -9.56
N ASP A 131 -9.15 9.10 -10.58
CA ASP A 131 -8.76 9.64 -11.87
C ASP A 131 -8.76 11.18 -11.85
N LEU A 132 -7.61 11.79 -12.18
CA LEU A 132 -7.33 13.22 -12.08
C LEU A 132 -6.75 13.79 -13.39
N ILE A 133 -7.24 14.97 -13.78
CA ILE A 133 -6.66 15.76 -14.86
C ILE A 133 -6.06 17.04 -14.26
N ALA A 134 -4.78 17.27 -14.54
CA ALA A 134 -4.03 18.45 -14.13
C ALA A 134 -4.22 19.63 -15.10
N SER A 135 -3.91 20.84 -14.62
CA SER A 135 -4.02 22.04 -15.43
C SER A 135 -3.00 22.06 -16.59
N SER A 136 -1.80 21.56 -16.32
CA SER A 136 -0.64 21.49 -17.22
C SER A 136 0.06 20.12 -17.13
N GLU A 137 0.98 19.87 -18.06
CA GLU A 137 1.89 18.73 -18.00
C GLU A 137 2.79 18.79 -16.76
N ASP A 138 3.35 19.97 -16.48
CA ASP A 138 4.22 20.19 -15.31
C ASP A 138 3.50 19.87 -14.00
N ASP A 139 2.24 20.27 -13.85
CA ASP A 139 1.43 19.96 -12.68
C ASP A 139 1.23 18.44 -12.52
N ALA A 140 0.91 17.73 -13.61
CA ALA A 140 0.77 16.28 -13.59
C ALA A 140 2.10 15.61 -13.18
N ASN A 141 3.21 16.04 -13.77
CA ASN A 141 4.54 15.54 -13.47
C ASN A 141 4.94 15.76 -12.01
N HIS A 142 4.64 16.94 -11.45
CA HIS A 142 4.87 17.23 -10.03
C HIS A 142 4.08 16.28 -9.11
N TRP A 143 2.81 16.01 -9.43
CA TRP A 143 2.00 15.08 -8.65
C TRP A 143 2.51 13.65 -8.73
N ILE A 144 2.80 13.16 -9.95
CA ILE A 144 3.26 11.79 -10.18
C ILE A 144 4.64 11.58 -9.52
N ALA A 145 5.60 12.45 -9.79
CA ALA A 145 6.96 12.34 -9.26
C ALA A 145 7.00 12.53 -7.75
N GLY A 146 6.28 13.53 -7.22
CA GLY A 146 6.25 13.81 -5.78
C GLY A 146 5.66 12.65 -4.98
N LEU A 147 4.51 12.12 -5.41
CA LEU A 147 3.91 10.95 -4.75
C LEU A 147 4.78 9.70 -4.90
N GLY A 148 5.35 9.48 -6.09
CA GLY A 148 6.27 8.36 -6.33
C GLY A 148 7.48 8.37 -5.40
N LYS A 149 8.11 9.53 -5.17
CA LYS A 149 9.23 9.68 -4.23
C LYS A 149 8.82 9.39 -2.78
N ILE A 150 7.67 9.90 -2.32
CA ILE A 150 7.19 9.68 -0.96
C ILE A 150 6.88 8.19 -0.73
N ILE A 151 6.22 7.54 -1.69
CA ILE A 151 5.90 6.11 -1.64
C ILE A 151 7.20 5.27 -1.64
N ALA A 152 8.16 5.59 -2.51
CA ALA A 152 9.45 4.91 -2.56
C ALA A 152 10.23 5.06 -1.25
N HIS A 153 10.24 6.27 -0.67
CA HIS A 153 10.89 6.50 0.62
C HIS A 153 10.24 5.69 1.74
N SER A 154 8.91 5.67 1.82
CA SER A 154 8.16 4.86 2.81
C SER A 154 8.52 3.37 2.70
N ASN A 155 8.63 2.84 1.48
CA ASN A 155 9.06 1.46 1.25
C ASN A 155 10.50 1.21 1.71
N SER A 156 11.40 2.20 1.56
CA SER A 156 12.83 2.12 1.91
C SER A 156 13.17 2.30 3.39
N MET A 157 12.23 2.77 4.23
CA MET A 157 12.49 2.98 5.66
C MET A 157 12.87 1.67 6.37
N ASN A 158 13.84 1.74 7.30
CA ASN A 158 14.15 0.61 8.18
C ASN A 158 13.05 0.42 9.24
N GLN A 159 13.05 -0.70 9.95
CA GLN A 159 11.90 -1.07 10.78
C GLN A 159 11.70 -0.21 12.02
N LYS A 160 12.78 0.27 12.66
CA LYS A 160 12.68 1.25 13.75
C LYS A 160 12.06 2.53 13.26
N GLN A 161 12.51 3.01 12.10
CA GLN A 161 11.92 4.20 11.48
C GLN A 161 10.46 3.96 11.16
N LYS A 162 10.07 2.81 10.59
CA LYS A 162 8.66 2.45 10.34
C LYS A 162 7.83 2.44 11.61
N LEU A 163 8.32 1.81 12.69
CA LEU A 163 7.61 1.73 13.97
C LEU A 163 7.51 3.10 14.67
N GLN A 164 8.62 3.83 14.79
CA GLN A 164 8.62 5.19 15.34
C GLN A 164 7.73 6.12 14.51
N HIS A 165 7.80 6.01 13.19
CA HIS A 165 7.01 6.81 12.27
C HIS A 165 5.52 6.51 12.37
N TRP A 166 5.15 5.23 12.49
CA TRP A 166 3.78 4.76 12.68
C TRP A 166 3.21 5.27 14.01
N ILE A 167 3.95 5.12 15.11
CA ILE A 167 3.51 5.60 16.43
C ILE A 167 3.31 7.12 16.42
N HIS A 168 4.25 7.89 15.87
CA HIS A 168 4.09 9.34 15.73
C HIS A 168 2.88 9.72 14.85
N THR A 169 2.55 8.92 13.82
CA THR A 169 1.33 9.12 13.02
C THR A 169 0.09 8.88 13.88
N CYS A 170 0.04 7.79 14.64
CA CYS A 170 -1.09 7.47 15.51
C CYS A 170 -1.28 8.54 16.60
N LEU A 171 -0.19 9.04 17.21
CA LEU A 171 -0.26 10.12 18.21
C LEU A 171 -0.89 11.38 17.62
N ARG A 172 -0.51 11.75 16.38
CA ARG A 172 -1.10 12.90 15.68
C ARG A 172 -2.55 12.70 15.25
N LYS A 173 -2.94 11.49 14.86
CA LYS A 173 -4.35 11.17 14.56
C LYS A 173 -5.23 11.26 15.80
N ALA A 174 -4.67 10.89 16.95
CA ALA A 174 -5.34 10.96 18.22
C ALA A 174 -5.51 12.41 18.72
N ASP A 175 -4.55 13.31 18.44
CA ASP A 175 -4.65 14.76 18.70
C ASP A 175 -5.74 15.42 17.80
N LYS A 176 -7.00 15.36 18.25
CA LYS A 176 -8.16 15.84 17.49
C LYS A 176 -8.31 17.35 17.59
N ASN A 177 -7.83 17.95 18.67
CA ASN A 177 -7.96 19.39 18.94
C ASN A 177 -6.76 20.21 18.38
N LYS A 178 -5.68 19.53 17.97
CA LYS A 178 -4.44 20.08 17.40
C LYS A 178 -3.69 21.00 18.36
N ASP A 179 -3.76 20.72 19.66
CA ASP A 179 -3.05 21.50 20.68
C ASP A 179 -1.65 20.95 21.01
N ASN A 180 -1.23 19.84 20.36
CA ASN A 180 -0.01 19.08 20.65
C ASN A 180 0.07 18.51 22.06
N LYS A 181 -1.07 18.41 22.74
CA LYS A 181 -1.22 17.75 24.03
C LYS A 181 -2.01 16.47 23.84
N MET A 182 -1.95 15.58 24.81
CA MET A 182 -2.76 14.37 24.80
C MET A 182 -3.67 14.33 26.02
N SER A 183 -4.98 14.48 25.81
CA SER A 183 -5.97 14.25 26.86
C SER A 183 -6.20 12.75 27.09
N LEU A 184 -6.79 12.38 28.24
CA LEU A 184 -7.15 10.97 28.52
C LEU A 184 -8.06 10.36 27.44
N LYS A 185 -8.93 11.17 26.84
CA LYS A 185 -9.80 10.72 25.75
C LYS A 185 -8.99 10.39 24.50
N GLU A 186 -8.04 11.25 24.14
CA GLU A 186 -7.18 11.06 22.98
C GLU A 186 -6.20 9.90 23.19
N LEU A 187 -5.71 9.69 24.41
CA LEU A 187 -4.95 8.49 24.77
C LEU A 187 -5.77 7.22 24.55
N LYS A 188 -7.05 7.19 24.97
CA LYS A 188 -7.92 6.02 24.74
C LYS A 188 -8.21 5.79 23.26
N ASP A 189 -8.44 6.87 22.51
CA ASP A 189 -8.64 6.80 21.06
C ASP A 189 -7.36 6.30 20.37
N PHE A 190 -6.18 6.76 20.80
CA PHE A 190 -4.88 6.28 20.35
C PHE A 190 -4.74 4.77 20.57
N LEU A 191 -5.00 4.27 21.80
CA LEU A 191 -4.86 2.86 22.14
C LEU A 191 -5.75 1.97 21.27
N LYS A 192 -6.98 2.42 20.96
CA LYS A 192 -7.87 1.73 20.02
C LYS A 192 -7.33 1.74 18.59
N GLU A 193 -6.81 2.86 18.12
CA GLU A 193 -6.20 2.99 16.78
C GLU A 193 -4.97 2.08 16.61
N VAL A 194 -4.20 1.86 17.69
CA VAL A 194 -3.06 0.91 17.68
C VAL A 194 -3.47 -0.53 18.01
N ASN A 195 -4.77 -0.82 18.06
CA ASN A 195 -5.34 -2.15 18.35
C ASN A 195 -4.92 -2.74 19.71
N ILE A 196 -4.77 -1.87 20.71
CA ILE A 196 -4.51 -2.25 22.10
C ILE A 196 -5.84 -2.17 22.87
N GLU A 197 -6.39 -3.33 23.20
CA GLU A 197 -7.55 -3.42 24.09
C GLU A 197 -7.10 -3.22 25.54
N VAL A 198 -7.51 -2.10 26.13
CA VAL A 198 -7.35 -1.82 27.56
C VAL A 198 -8.67 -1.35 28.14
N ASP A 199 -8.91 -1.74 29.39
CA ASP A 199 -10.02 -1.19 30.14
C ASP A 199 -9.78 0.27 30.54
N ASP A 200 -10.87 0.95 30.89
CA ASP A 200 -10.87 2.36 31.26
C ASP A 200 -10.01 2.66 32.51
N TYR A 201 -9.88 1.70 33.40
CA TYR A 201 -9.11 1.84 34.63
C TYR A 201 -7.60 1.82 34.32
N HIS A 202 -7.17 0.89 33.47
CA HIS A 202 -5.79 0.73 33.06
C HIS A 202 -5.33 1.92 32.22
N ALA A 203 -6.13 2.35 31.24
CA ALA A 203 -5.84 3.56 30.46
C ALA A 203 -5.68 4.80 31.34
N LYS A 204 -6.55 4.95 32.36
CA LYS A 204 -6.45 6.05 33.33
C LYS A 204 -5.19 5.94 34.18
N LYS A 205 -4.80 4.73 34.60
CA LYS A 205 -3.59 4.49 35.38
C LYS A 205 -2.32 4.85 34.59
N ILE A 206 -2.25 4.46 33.32
CA ILE A 206 -1.13 4.83 32.43
C ILE A 206 -1.08 6.36 32.27
N PHE A 207 -2.23 6.99 31.99
CA PHE A 207 -2.31 8.43 31.84
C PHE A 207 -1.81 9.16 33.09
N GLN A 208 -2.31 8.80 34.27
CA GLN A 208 -1.91 9.41 35.55
C GLN A 208 -0.44 9.17 35.91
N HIS A 209 0.12 8.04 35.45
CA HIS A 209 1.54 7.76 35.64
C HIS A 209 2.41 8.68 34.78
N CYS A 210 1.96 9.03 33.58
CA CYS A 210 2.68 9.90 32.65
C CYS A 210 2.47 11.39 32.97
N ASP A 211 1.28 11.80 33.42
CA ASP A 211 0.89 13.17 33.78
C ASP A 211 1.55 13.61 35.11
N LYS A 212 2.86 13.81 35.07
CA LYS A 212 3.69 14.25 36.21
C LYS A 212 3.41 15.71 36.57
N SER A 213 3.07 16.52 35.57
CA SER A 213 2.72 17.94 35.67
C SER A 213 1.31 18.17 36.24
N LYS A 214 0.45 17.14 36.23
CA LYS A 214 -0.94 17.17 36.71
C LYS A 214 -1.80 18.20 35.96
N THR A 215 -1.53 18.37 34.67
CA THR A 215 -2.26 19.31 33.81
C THR A 215 -3.50 18.69 33.16
N GLU A 216 -3.82 17.43 33.48
CA GLU A 216 -4.88 16.65 32.83
C GLU A 216 -4.65 16.47 31.31
N ALA A 217 -3.41 16.65 30.87
CA ALA A 217 -2.95 16.47 29.50
C ALA A 217 -1.47 16.13 29.52
N LEU A 218 -1.02 15.20 28.66
CA LEU A 218 0.39 14.87 28.51
C LEU A 218 1.06 15.82 27.53
N GLU A 219 2.20 16.37 27.92
CA GLU A 219 3.00 17.30 27.10
C GLU A 219 4.47 16.84 27.04
N ASP A 220 5.13 17.07 25.90
CA ASP A 220 6.58 16.88 25.70
C ASP A 220 7.14 15.57 26.31
N ASP A 221 7.91 15.68 27.40
CA ASP A 221 8.57 14.56 28.11
C ASP A 221 7.57 13.52 28.64
N GLU A 222 6.33 13.92 28.94
CA GLU A 222 5.28 13.01 29.41
C GLU A 222 4.73 12.14 28.27
N ILE A 223 4.71 12.69 27.05
CA ILE A 223 4.42 11.92 25.84
C ILE A 223 5.57 10.94 25.55
N GLU A 224 6.82 11.34 25.78
CA GLU A 224 7.96 10.42 25.68
C GLU A 224 7.89 9.28 26.70
N GLU A 225 7.48 9.57 27.94
CA GLU A 225 7.31 8.56 28.97
C GLU A 225 6.18 7.58 28.62
N PHE A 226 5.04 8.10 28.16
CA PHE A 226 3.95 7.28 27.64
C PHE A 226 4.42 6.39 26.49
N TYR A 227 5.21 6.95 25.57
CA TYR A 227 5.81 6.22 24.46
C TYR A 227 6.71 5.08 24.94
N LYS A 228 7.56 5.31 25.96
CA LYS A 228 8.42 4.27 26.53
C LYS A 228 7.60 3.14 27.14
N ILE A 229 6.54 3.45 27.88
CA ILE A 229 5.65 2.43 28.48
C ILE A 229 5.00 1.56 27.41
N LEU A 230 4.52 2.18 26.32
CA LEU A 230 3.88 1.45 25.23
C LEU A 230 4.85 0.58 24.43
N THR A 231 6.11 1.02 24.31
CA THR A 231 7.13 0.33 23.53
C THR A 231 8.02 -0.59 24.38
N GLU A 232 7.77 -0.66 25.69
CA GLU A 232 8.45 -1.57 26.60
C GLU A 232 8.07 -3.01 26.27
N ARG A 233 9.09 -3.86 26.10
CA ARG A 233 8.94 -5.27 25.73
C ARG A 233 9.77 -6.13 26.70
N LYS A 234 9.19 -6.42 27.87
CA LYS A 234 9.85 -7.16 28.97
C LYS A 234 10.28 -8.57 28.58
N GLU A 235 9.58 -9.18 27.65
CA GLU A 235 9.97 -10.46 27.07
C GLU A 235 11.26 -10.35 26.26
N ILE A 236 11.46 -9.23 25.55
CA ILE A 236 12.70 -8.97 24.79
C ILE A 236 13.84 -8.69 25.76
N ASP A 237 13.58 -7.97 26.85
CA ASP A 237 14.56 -7.79 27.94
C ASP A 237 15.03 -9.13 28.50
N SER A 238 14.08 -10.02 28.80
CA SER A 238 14.37 -11.33 29.38
C SER A 238 15.20 -12.21 28.43
N ILE A 239 14.83 -12.23 27.15
CA ILE A 239 15.57 -12.97 26.11
C ILE A 239 16.97 -12.35 25.95
N PHE A 240 17.07 -11.04 25.77
CA PHE A 240 18.36 -10.37 25.55
C PHE A 240 19.31 -10.60 26.73
N GLN A 241 18.82 -10.50 27.97
CA GLN A 241 19.60 -10.72 29.17
C GLN A 241 20.14 -12.16 29.28
N MET A 242 19.38 -13.16 28.84
CA MET A 242 19.81 -14.57 28.84
C MET A 242 21.01 -14.84 27.93
N TYR A 243 21.20 -14.01 26.90
CA TYR A 243 22.29 -14.11 25.93
C TYR A 243 23.23 -12.91 25.98
N SER A 244 23.17 -12.09 27.04
CA SER A 244 24.09 -10.97 27.23
C SER A 244 25.20 -11.30 28.21
N ASP A 245 26.34 -10.70 27.98
CA ASP A 245 27.47 -10.70 28.91
C ASP A 245 27.17 -9.78 30.11
N PRO A 246 27.93 -9.88 31.23
CA PRO A 246 27.71 -9.07 32.43
C PRO A 246 27.76 -7.55 32.20
N GLU A 247 28.41 -7.11 31.12
CA GLU A 247 28.50 -5.71 30.71
C GLU A 247 27.24 -5.19 29.98
N GLY A 248 26.23 -6.05 29.75
CA GLY A 248 24.97 -5.68 29.10
C GLY A 248 25.01 -5.67 27.58
N PHE A 249 26.00 -6.34 26.98
CA PHE A 249 26.11 -6.52 25.53
C PHE A 249 25.99 -8.01 25.18
N MET A 250 25.42 -8.30 24.01
CA MET A 250 25.43 -9.64 23.43
C MET A 250 26.65 -9.75 22.52
N SER A 251 27.71 -10.46 22.95
CA SER A 251 28.86 -10.75 22.09
C SER A 251 28.46 -11.56 20.86
N CYS A 252 29.30 -11.54 19.81
CA CYS A 252 29.08 -12.35 18.62
C CYS A 252 28.86 -13.83 18.92
N GLN A 253 29.59 -14.39 19.89
CA GLN A 253 29.44 -15.80 20.26
C GLN A 253 28.08 -16.07 20.92
N ASN A 254 27.58 -15.14 21.75
CA ASN A 254 26.25 -15.28 22.34
C ASN A 254 25.15 -15.09 21.30
N LEU A 255 25.35 -14.21 20.31
CA LEU A 255 24.42 -14.09 19.19
C LEU A 255 24.38 -15.39 18.36
N VAL A 256 25.53 -16.02 18.08
CA VAL A 256 25.57 -17.34 17.43
C VAL A 256 24.76 -18.36 18.22
N ARG A 257 24.92 -18.38 19.55
CA ARG A 257 24.16 -19.28 20.43
C ARG A 257 22.65 -19.01 20.32
N PHE A 258 22.23 -17.75 20.37
CA PHE A 258 20.83 -17.37 20.21
C PHE A 258 20.26 -17.80 18.85
N LEU A 259 20.99 -17.52 17.75
CA LEU A 259 20.55 -17.86 16.39
C LEU A 259 20.41 -19.38 16.23
N TYR A 260 21.34 -20.16 16.76
CA TYR A 260 21.30 -21.61 16.69
C TYR A 260 20.21 -22.21 17.58
N GLU A 261 20.17 -21.86 18.87
CA GLU A 261 19.27 -22.49 19.85
C GLU A 261 17.81 -22.03 19.69
N VAL A 262 17.60 -20.74 19.41
CA VAL A 262 16.27 -20.12 19.41
C VAL A 262 15.72 -19.97 17.99
N GLN A 263 16.54 -19.44 17.07
CA GLN A 263 16.09 -19.19 15.69
C GLN A 263 16.26 -20.41 14.78
N GLN A 264 16.97 -21.45 15.23
CA GLN A 264 17.26 -22.66 14.46
C GLN A 264 18.01 -22.36 13.15
N GLU A 265 18.89 -21.35 13.18
CA GLU A 265 19.73 -20.96 12.04
C GLU A 265 20.97 -21.87 11.96
N GLU A 266 21.04 -22.72 10.93
CA GLU A 266 22.14 -23.66 10.73
C GLU A 266 23.48 -22.95 10.50
N ASP A 267 23.46 -21.83 9.76
CA ASP A 267 24.65 -21.03 9.42
C ASP A 267 24.91 -19.87 10.41
N ALA A 268 24.48 -20.02 11.68
CA ALA A 268 24.56 -18.98 12.71
C ALA A 268 25.94 -18.32 12.85
N VAL A 269 27.03 -19.10 12.73
CA VAL A 269 28.42 -18.62 12.83
C VAL A 269 28.75 -17.60 11.75
N VAL A 270 28.25 -17.82 10.53
CA VAL A 270 28.46 -16.93 9.38
C VAL A 270 27.52 -15.73 9.45
N ALA A 271 26.28 -15.95 9.90
CA ALA A 271 25.26 -14.91 9.95
C ALA A 271 25.53 -13.85 11.04
N ALA A 272 25.93 -14.26 12.24
CA ALA A 272 26.02 -13.38 13.41
C ALA A 272 26.88 -12.11 13.19
N PRO A 273 28.12 -12.18 12.65
CA PRO A 273 28.91 -10.98 12.39
C PRO A 273 28.23 -10.02 11.41
N ALA A 274 27.62 -10.55 10.34
CA ALA A 274 26.94 -9.74 9.34
C ALA A 274 25.71 -9.02 9.93
N LEU A 275 24.95 -9.72 10.77
CA LEU A 275 23.80 -9.15 11.47
C LEU A 275 24.22 -8.04 12.44
N ILE A 276 25.31 -8.21 13.19
CA ILE A 276 25.86 -7.16 14.06
C ILE A 276 26.24 -5.93 13.24
N GLN A 277 27.02 -6.10 12.17
CA GLN A 277 27.44 -4.98 11.34
C GLN A 277 26.25 -4.23 10.72
N ARG A 278 25.19 -4.95 10.35
CA ARG A 278 24.01 -4.41 9.68
C ARG A 278 23.05 -3.71 10.65
N TYR A 279 22.81 -4.30 11.82
CA TYR A 279 21.71 -3.91 12.70
C TYR A 279 22.12 -3.16 13.96
N GLU A 280 23.39 -3.20 14.36
CA GLU A 280 23.85 -2.49 15.55
C GLU A 280 23.94 -0.97 15.30
N PRO A 281 23.20 -0.13 16.05
CA PRO A 281 23.30 1.32 15.90
C PRO A 281 24.49 1.93 16.66
N ASN A 282 25.02 1.27 17.70
CA ASN A 282 26.13 1.80 18.48
C ASN A 282 27.49 1.45 17.86
N GLU A 283 28.20 2.46 17.36
CA GLU A 283 29.50 2.30 16.69
C GLU A 283 30.62 1.74 17.59
N ARG A 284 30.50 1.85 18.93
CA ARG A 284 31.44 1.19 19.85
C ARG A 284 31.14 -0.32 19.93
N ALA A 285 29.87 -0.69 20.11
CA ALA A 285 29.47 -2.09 20.15
C ALA A 285 29.75 -2.80 18.82
N LYS A 286 29.43 -2.15 17.70
CA LYS A 286 29.69 -2.64 16.35
C LYS A 286 31.18 -2.92 16.09
N ARG A 287 32.08 -2.02 16.51
CA ARG A 287 33.54 -2.23 16.44
C ARG A 287 34.02 -3.35 17.34
N GLY A 288 33.36 -3.57 18.48
CA GLY A 288 33.61 -4.69 19.37
C GLY A 288 32.98 -6.02 18.92
N ASN A 289 32.35 -6.05 17.74
CA ASN A 289 31.55 -7.19 17.25
C ASN A 289 30.55 -7.70 18.30
N ALA A 290 29.84 -6.77 18.92
CA ALA A 290 28.82 -7.02 19.93
C ALA A 290 27.55 -6.24 19.60
N MET A 291 26.42 -6.71 20.14
CA MET A 291 25.10 -6.17 19.89
C MET A 291 24.48 -5.63 21.18
N THR A 292 23.89 -4.44 21.11
CA THR A 292 23.07 -3.84 22.17
C THR A 292 21.63 -4.34 22.08
N LYS A 293 20.82 -4.12 23.12
CA LYS A 293 19.37 -4.42 23.07
C LYS A 293 18.70 -3.73 21.88
N ASP A 294 19.11 -2.50 21.58
CA ASP A 294 18.61 -1.76 20.42
C ASP A 294 18.97 -2.46 19.11
N GLY A 295 20.21 -2.92 18.93
CA GLY A 295 20.61 -3.69 17.75
C GLY A 295 19.90 -5.03 17.64
N PHE A 296 19.68 -5.71 18.78
CA PHE A 296 18.93 -6.97 18.83
C PHE A 296 17.47 -6.78 18.42
N LEU A 297 16.82 -5.70 18.89
CA LEU A 297 15.47 -5.35 18.49
C LEU A 297 15.41 -4.96 16.99
N MET A 298 16.43 -4.29 16.45
CA MET A 298 16.52 -4.04 14.99
C MET A 298 16.52 -5.34 14.22
N TYR A 299 17.33 -6.31 14.66
CA TYR A 299 17.43 -7.63 14.04
C TYR A 299 16.11 -8.40 14.13
N LEU A 300 15.49 -8.52 15.31
CA LEU A 300 14.24 -9.28 15.48
C LEU A 300 13.09 -8.71 14.64
N LEU A 301 13.13 -7.41 14.40
CA LEU A 301 12.16 -6.77 13.54
C LEU A 301 12.51 -6.99 12.06
N SER A 302 13.79 -7.03 11.69
CA SER A 302 14.28 -7.08 10.30
C SER A 302 13.77 -8.23 9.43
N ASP A 303 14.08 -8.16 8.13
CA ASP A 303 13.78 -9.22 7.17
C ASP A 303 14.40 -10.58 7.54
N GLU A 304 15.59 -10.58 8.16
CA GLU A 304 16.30 -11.77 8.65
C GLU A 304 15.76 -12.28 10.00
N GLY A 305 15.08 -11.42 10.78
CA GLY A 305 14.35 -11.83 11.98
C GLY A 305 12.89 -12.20 11.69
N ASN A 306 12.49 -12.18 10.41
CA ASN A 306 11.11 -12.39 10.00
C ASN A 306 10.76 -13.88 10.07
N ILE A 307 9.53 -14.18 10.51
CA ILE A 307 8.99 -15.55 10.50
C ILE A 307 8.98 -16.16 9.08
N PHE A 308 8.93 -15.32 8.04
CA PHE A 308 8.97 -15.76 6.66
C PHE A 308 10.40 -15.91 6.15
N ASN A 309 10.77 -17.13 5.73
CA ASN A 309 12.07 -17.41 5.14
C ASN A 309 12.31 -16.52 3.89
N PRO A 310 13.31 -15.62 3.90
CA PRO A 310 13.59 -14.73 2.78
C PRO A 310 13.88 -15.46 1.46
N SER A 311 14.42 -16.68 1.52
CA SER A 311 14.68 -17.52 0.34
C SER A 311 13.39 -17.89 -0.40
N HIS A 312 12.26 -17.94 0.31
CA HIS A 312 10.95 -18.22 -0.27
C HIS A 312 10.25 -16.99 -0.86
N ARG A 313 10.90 -15.81 -0.87
CA ARG A 313 10.37 -14.60 -1.52
C ARG A 313 10.50 -14.65 -3.04
N LYS A 314 11.38 -15.51 -3.55
CA LYS A 314 11.52 -15.82 -4.98
C LYS A 314 10.95 -17.20 -5.25
N VAL A 315 10.76 -17.53 -6.52
CA VAL A 315 10.35 -18.88 -6.93
C VAL A 315 11.45 -19.86 -6.50
N TYR A 316 11.10 -20.76 -5.58
CA TYR A 316 11.99 -21.77 -5.01
C TYR A 316 11.50 -23.20 -5.27
N GLN A 317 10.25 -23.33 -5.74
CA GLN A 317 9.69 -24.59 -6.16
C GLN A 317 10.38 -25.06 -7.45
N ASP A 318 10.48 -26.38 -7.62
CA ASP A 318 10.79 -26.95 -8.92
C ASP A 318 9.65 -26.61 -9.88
N MET A 319 9.93 -25.81 -10.92
CA MET A 319 8.96 -25.37 -11.93
C MET A 319 9.01 -26.22 -13.21
N THR A 320 9.71 -27.36 -13.17
CA THR A 320 9.91 -28.26 -14.30
C THR A 320 8.98 -29.48 -14.30
N GLN A 321 8.17 -29.65 -13.25
CA GLN A 321 7.16 -30.71 -13.19
C GLN A 321 5.97 -30.41 -14.13
N PRO A 322 5.15 -31.40 -14.51
CA PRO A 322 3.94 -31.16 -15.30
C PRO A 322 2.99 -30.16 -14.63
N LEU A 323 2.31 -29.32 -15.41
CA LEU A 323 1.39 -28.27 -14.90
C LEU A 323 0.33 -28.82 -13.92
N SER A 324 -0.10 -30.07 -14.08
CA SER A 324 -1.06 -30.75 -13.19
C SER A 324 -0.55 -31.00 -11.76
N HIS A 325 0.74 -30.79 -11.47
CA HIS A 325 1.32 -30.96 -10.13
C HIS A 325 1.28 -29.67 -9.28
N TYR A 326 0.81 -28.56 -9.85
CA TYR A 326 0.83 -27.26 -9.18
C TYR A 326 -0.58 -26.82 -8.78
N LEU A 327 -0.67 -26.16 -7.62
CA LEU A 327 -1.83 -25.35 -7.29
C LEU A 327 -1.75 -24.03 -8.06
N VAL A 328 -2.74 -23.78 -8.92
CA VAL A 328 -2.80 -22.58 -9.76
C VAL A 328 -3.74 -21.55 -9.14
N SER A 329 -3.21 -20.37 -8.85
CA SER A 329 -4.05 -19.24 -8.41
C SER A 329 -5.07 -18.91 -9.49
N SER A 330 -6.35 -19.08 -9.17
CA SER A 330 -7.45 -19.04 -10.13
C SER A 330 -8.57 -18.10 -9.67
N SER A 331 -9.18 -17.39 -10.61
CA SER A 331 -10.31 -16.48 -10.38
C SER A 331 -11.54 -16.99 -11.10
N HIS A 332 -12.64 -17.07 -10.37
CA HIS A 332 -13.97 -17.37 -10.92
C HIS A 332 -14.73 -16.07 -11.21
N ASN A 333 -15.49 -16.02 -12.29
CA ASN A 333 -16.22 -14.83 -12.79
C ASN A 333 -15.40 -13.55 -12.69
N THR A 334 -14.20 -13.57 -13.26
CA THR A 334 -13.17 -12.53 -13.06
C THR A 334 -13.65 -11.13 -13.38
N TYR A 335 -14.61 -10.98 -14.30
CA TYR A 335 -15.15 -9.69 -14.72
C TYR A 335 -15.96 -8.97 -13.62
N LEU A 336 -16.46 -9.64 -12.58
CA LEU A 336 -17.30 -9.05 -11.54
C LEU A 336 -16.47 -8.42 -10.42
N MET A 337 -16.71 -7.14 -10.16
CA MET A 337 -16.03 -6.39 -9.08
C MET A 337 -16.74 -6.46 -7.73
N GLU A 338 -18.02 -6.79 -7.72
CA GLU A 338 -18.90 -6.77 -6.54
C GLU A 338 -19.75 -8.06 -6.48
N ASP A 339 -21.07 -7.96 -6.29
CA ASP A 339 -21.95 -9.12 -6.16
C ASP A 339 -22.27 -9.81 -7.51
N GLN A 340 -22.69 -11.07 -7.44
CA GLN A 340 -22.94 -11.93 -8.61
C GLN A 340 -24.22 -11.58 -9.42
N ILE A 341 -25.07 -10.68 -8.93
CA ILE A 341 -26.42 -10.45 -9.49
C ILE A 341 -26.54 -9.05 -10.11
N THR A 342 -25.95 -8.04 -9.49
CA THR A 342 -26.05 -6.62 -9.85
C THR A 342 -24.70 -5.92 -10.00
N GLY A 343 -23.60 -6.58 -9.64
CA GLY A 343 -22.26 -6.00 -9.67
C GLY A 343 -21.84 -5.59 -11.10
N PRO A 344 -21.08 -4.49 -11.25
CA PRO A 344 -20.59 -4.08 -12.55
C PRO A 344 -19.51 -5.04 -13.06
N SER A 345 -19.60 -5.43 -14.33
CA SER A 345 -18.50 -6.07 -15.07
C SER A 345 -17.46 -5.02 -15.46
N SER A 346 -16.18 -5.29 -15.23
CA SER A 346 -15.09 -4.34 -15.51
C SER A 346 -13.81 -5.04 -16.00
N THR A 347 -13.12 -4.41 -16.95
CA THR A 347 -11.79 -4.83 -17.41
C THR A 347 -10.73 -4.67 -16.30
N GLU A 348 -10.92 -3.72 -15.37
CA GLU A 348 -10.04 -3.50 -14.21
C GLU A 348 -10.02 -4.73 -13.28
N ALA A 349 -11.06 -5.55 -13.28
CA ALA A 349 -11.12 -6.77 -12.48
C ALA A 349 -10.05 -7.78 -12.93
N TYR A 350 -9.85 -7.95 -14.23
CA TYR A 350 -8.77 -8.76 -14.81
C TYR A 350 -7.39 -8.17 -14.49
N ILE A 351 -7.22 -6.85 -14.60
CA ILE A 351 -5.97 -6.17 -14.25
C ILE A 351 -5.64 -6.45 -12.77
N ARG A 352 -6.62 -6.32 -11.87
CA ARG A 352 -6.44 -6.60 -10.44
C ARG A 352 -6.11 -8.07 -10.16
N ALA A 353 -6.76 -9.01 -10.83
CA ALA A 353 -6.46 -10.44 -10.66
C ALA A 353 -5.02 -10.76 -11.10
N LEU A 354 -4.62 -10.34 -12.30
CA LEU A 354 -3.29 -10.60 -12.86
C LEU A 354 -2.18 -9.90 -12.07
N THR A 355 -2.39 -8.63 -11.66
CA THR A 355 -1.41 -7.91 -10.81
C THR A 355 -1.28 -8.48 -9.39
N LYS A 356 -2.21 -9.32 -8.94
CA LYS A 356 -2.07 -10.11 -7.70
C LYS A 356 -1.43 -11.48 -7.92
N GLY A 357 -1.00 -11.80 -9.14
CA GLY A 357 -0.36 -13.07 -9.48
C GLY A 357 -1.34 -14.18 -9.90
N CYS A 358 -2.63 -13.88 -10.09
CA CYS A 358 -3.58 -14.86 -10.60
C CYS A 358 -3.13 -15.38 -11.98
N ARG A 359 -3.20 -16.70 -12.19
CA ARG A 359 -2.75 -17.40 -13.41
C ARG A 359 -3.89 -18.09 -14.16
N CYS A 360 -5.12 -18.06 -13.66
CA CYS A 360 -6.30 -18.53 -14.38
C CYS A 360 -7.44 -17.51 -14.23
N VAL A 361 -7.97 -17.03 -15.35
CA VAL A 361 -9.07 -16.03 -15.40
C VAL A 361 -10.21 -16.54 -16.25
N GLU A 362 -11.43 -16.16 -15.89
CA GLU A 362 -12.67 -16.64 -16.51
C GLU A 362 -13.39 -15.54 -17.29
N LEU A 363 -13.85 -15.89 -18.50
CA LEU A 363 -14.52 -15.00 -19.44
C LEU A 363 -15.83 -15.64 -19.93
N ASP A 364 -16.97 -15.12 -19.47
CA ASP A 364 -18.29 -15.54 -19.91
C ASP A 364 -18.67 -14.80 -21.19
N CYS A 365 -18.49 -15.45 -22.33
CA CYS A 365 -18.57 -14.85 -23.64
C CYS A 365 -19.96 -15.02 -24.24
N TRP A 366 -20.57 -13.92 -24.67
CA TRP A 366 -21.90 -13.87 -25.25
C TRP A 366 -21.91 -13.03 -26.53
N ASP A 367 -22.86 -13.31 -27.42
CA ASP A 367 -23.09 -12.50 -28.61
C ASP A 367 -23.38 -11.04 -28.22
N GLY A 368 -22.67 -10.10 -28.84
CA GLY A 368 -22.89 -8.67 -28.69
C GLY A 368 -23.36 -7.98 -29.98
N PRO A 369 -23.74 -6.70 -29.88
CA PRO A 369 -24.18 -5.91 -31.02
C PRO A 369 -23.02 -5.67 -32.00
N ASN A 370 -23.34 -5.36 -33.27
CA ASN A 370 -22.36 -5.06 -34.32
C ASN A 370 -21.33 -6.18 -34.56
N SER A 371 -21.70 -7.44 -34.28
CA SER A 371 -20.81 -8.60 -34.39
C SER A 371 -19.59 -8.57 -33.46
N GLU A 372 -19.63 -7.76 -32.39
CA GLU A 372 -18.57 -7.71 -31.38
C GLU A 372 -18.96 -8.50 -30.13
N PRO A 373 -18.22 -9.56 -29.76
CA PRO A 373 -18.50 -10.36 -28.57
C PRO A 373 -18.38 -9.54 -27.28
N VAL A 374 -19.22 -9.86 -26.29
CA VAL A 374 -19.26 -9.20 -24.99
C VAL A 374 -19.09 -10.20 -23.86
N ILE A 375 -18.66 -9.70 -22.70
CA ILE A 375 -18.53 -10.47 -21.46
C ILE A 375 -19.46 -9.90 -20.40
N TYR A 376 -20.26 -10.77 -19.79
CA TYR A 376 -21.14 -10.49 -18.63
C TYR A 376 -21.73 -11.79 -18.08
N HIS A 377 -22.35 -11.71 -16.89
CA HIS A 377 -23.03 -12.86 -16.30
C HIS A 377 -24.43 -13.03 -16.93
N GLY A 378 -24.64 -14.12 -17.66
CA GLY A 378 -25.89 -14.41 -18.37
C GLY A 378 -27.15 -14.29 -17.50
N TYR A 379 -28.26 -13.83 -18.07
CA TYR A 379 -29.56 -13.71 -17.38
C TYR A 379 -29.58 -12.85 -16.10
N THR A 380 -28.58 -11.98 -15.91
CA THR A 380 -28.49 -11.05 -14.78
C THR A 380 -28.51 -9.58 -15.22
N LEU A 381 -28.52 -8.65 -14.26
CA LEU A 381 -28.51 -7.20 -14.51
C LEU A 381 -27.10 -6.60 -14.56
N THR A 382 -26.07 -7.44 -14.70
CA THR A 382 -24.67 -7.01 -14.75
C THR A 382 -24.37 -6.20 -16.02
N SER A 383 -23.44 -5.25 -15.93
CA SER A 383 -23.00 -4.49 -17.11
C SER A 383 -22.21 -5.35 -18.09
N LYS A 384 -22.12 -4.93 -19.34
CA LYS A 384 -21.39 -5.64 -20.40
C LYS A 384 -20.08 -4.94 -20.71
N ILE A 385 -19.01 -5.71 -20.93
CA ILE A 385 -17.72 -5.22 -21.41
C ILE A 385 -17.35 -5.92 -22.72
N LEU A 386 -16.55 -5.28 -23.57
CA LEU A 386 -16.12 -5.88 -24.83
C LEU A 386 -15.09 -6.98 -24.59
N PHE A 387 -15.24 -8.12 -25.29
CA PHE A 387 -14.25 -9.20 -25.26
C PHE A 387 -12.86 -8.70 -25.67
N SER A 388 -12.78 -7.89 -26.72
CA SER A 388 -11.52 -7.35 -27.24
C SER A 388 -10.77 -6.49 -26.22
N ASP A 389 -11.49 -5.73 -25.38
CA ASP A 389 -10.86 -4.90 -24.34
C ASP A 389 -10.34 -5.76 -23.17
N VAL A 390 -11.02 -6.86 -22.84
CA VAL A 390 -10.50 -7.85 -21.87
C VAL A 390 -9.24 -8.53 -22.39
N ILE A 391 -9.20 -8.96 -23.65
CA ILE A 391 -7.99 -9.57 -24.24
C ILE A 391 -6.82 -8.58 -24.27
N LYS A 392 -7.05 -7.29 -24.55
CA LYS A 392 -6.01 -6.24 -24.44
C LYS A 392 -5.50 -6.09 -23.02
N ALA A 393 -6.40 -6.11 -22.03
CA ALA A 393 -6.00 -6.07 -20.62
C ALA A 393 -5.15 -7.30 -20.26
N ILE A 394 -5.54 -8.50 -20.70
CA ILE A 394 -4.73 -9.71 -20.49
C ILE A 394 -3.35 -9.56 -21.13
N LYS A 395 -3.25 -9.15 -22.40
CA LYS A 395 -1.97 -8.90 -23.09
C LYS A 395 -1.05 -8.01 -22.27
N ASN A 396 -1.58 -6.90 -21.78
CA ASN A 396 -0.79 -5.86 -21.11
C ASN A 396 -0.34 -6.26 -19.70
N TYR A 397 -1.10 -7.12 -19.00
CA TYR A 397 -0.91 -7.38 -17.57
C TYR A 397 -0.60 -8.85 -17.22
N ALA A 398 -0.74 -9.80 -18.15
CA ALA A 398 -0.54 -11.23 -17.91
C ALA A 398 0.80 -11.53 -17.23
N PHE A 399 1.89 -10.90 -17.70
CA PHE A 399 3.24 -11.25 -17.30
C PHE A 399 3.96 -10.17 -16.47
N GLN A 400 3.26 -9.14 -15.98
CA GLN A 400 3.89 -8.05 -15.23
C GLN A 400 4.46 -8.48 -13.86
N THR A 401 3.81 -9.43 -13.20
CA THR A 401 4.14 -9.85 -11.82
C THR A 401 4.60 -11.30 -11.72
N SER A 402 4.36 -12.09 -12.76
CA SER A 402 4.79 -13.49 -12.84
C SER A 402 5.02 -13.84 -14.30
N PRO A 403 6.15 -14.50 -14.66
CA PRO A 403 6.43 -14.89 -16.03
C PRO A 403 5.70 -16.19 -16.43
N TYR A 404 5.12 -16.91 -15.48
CA TYR A 404 4.49 -18.22 -15.71
C TYR A 404 3.16 -18.10 -16.47
N PRO A 405 2.77 -19.18 -17.20
CA PRO A 405 1.63 -19.17 -18.13
C PRO A 405 0.33 -18.71 -17.48
N VAL A 406 -0.51 -18.08 -18.30
CA VAL A 406 -1.88 -17.69 -17.94
C VAL A 406 -2.88 -18.55 -18.70
N ILE A 407 -3.84 -19.12 -17.96
CA ILE A 407 -4.96 -19.90 -18.48
C ILE A 407 -6.17 -18.97 -18.62
N ILE A 408 -6.79 -18.99 -19.80
CA ILE A 408 -8.04 -18.28 -20.08
C ILE A 408 -9.16 -19.34 -20.13
N SER A 409 -10.01 -19.36 -19.11
CA SER A 409 -11.22 -20.18 -19.07
C SER A 409 -12.33 -19.47 -19.84
N LEU A 410 -12.77 -20.05 -20.96
CA LEU A 410 -13.82 -19.49 -21.81
C LEU A 410 -15.14 -20.23 -21.55
N GLU A 411 -16.12 -19.56 -20.96
CA GLU A 411 -17.51 -20.02 -20.96
C GLU A 411 -18.21 -19.43 -22.19
N ASN A 412 -18.38 -20.24 -23.24
CA ASN A 412 -18.73 -19.75 -24.58
C ASN A 412 -20.21 -19.95 -24.93
N HIS A 413 -20.94 -18.85 -25.06
CA HIS A 413 -22.34 -18.77 -25.51
C HIS A 413 -22.50 -18.02 -26.83
N CYS A 414 -21.40 -17.73 -27.54
CA CYS A 414 -21.43 -17.00 -28.81
C CYS A 414 -21.86 -17.88 -29.99
N SER A 415 -22.52 -17.27 -30.96
CA SER A 415 -22.73 -17.83 -32.30
C SER A 415 -21.42 -18.15 -33.01
N VAL A 416 -21.45 -19.07 -33.99
CA VAL A 416 -20.25 -19.46 -34.77
C VAL A 416 -19.57 -18.26 -35.43
N ASP A 417 -20.33 -17.26 -35.88
CA ASP A 417 -19.76 -16.07 -36.50
C ASP A 417 -19.03 -15.18 -35.49
N GLN A 418 -19.58 -14.98 -34.29
CA GLN A 418 -18.88 -14.24 -33.24
C GLN A 418 -17.73 -15.04 -32.60
N GLN A 419 -17.77 -16.39 -32.62
CA GLN A 419 -16.62 -17.21 -32.25
C GLN A 419 -15.43 -17.00 -33.19
N LYS A 420 -15.65 -16.79 -34.49
CA LYS A 420 -14.58 -16.41 -35.43
C LYS A 420 -13.97 -15.06 -35.05
N VAL A 421 -14.80 -14.10 -34.64
CA VAL A 421 -14.35 -12.78 -34.16
C VAL A 421 -13.56 -12.91 -32.86
N MET A 422 -13.99 -13.75 -31.91
CA MET A 422 -13.22 -14.05 -30.69
C MET A 422 -11.84 -14.61 -31.02
N ALA A 423 -11.77 -15.61 -31.91
CA ALA A 423 -10.52 -16.21 -32.35
C ALA A 423 -9.60 -15.18 -33.05
N GLN A 424 -10.17 -14.31 -33.88
CA GLN A 424 -9.44 -13.23 -34.53
C GLN A 424 -8.87 -12.22 -33.52
N HIS A 425 -9.67 -11.81 -32.53
CA HIS A 425 -9.22 -10.92 -31.46
C HIS A 425 -8.09 -11.56 -30.64
N MET A 426 -8.24 -12.81 -30.19
CA MET A 426 -7.18 -13.51 -29.44
C MET A 426 -5.90 -13.62 -30.27
N THR A 427 -5.98 -14.05 -31.52
CA THR A 427 -4.80 -14.21 -32.40
C THR A 427 -4.11 -12.87 -32.69
N THR A 428 -4.89 -11.84 -33.02
CA THR A 428 -4.34 -10.52 -33.42
C THR A 428 -3.78 -9.75 -32.23
N ILE A 429 -4.43 -9.85 -31.07
CA ILE A 429 -4.04 -9.12 -29.87
C ILE A 429 -2.92 -9.86 -29.14
N LEU A 430 -3.09 -11.13 -28.80
CA LEU A 430 -2.10 -11.89 -28.00
C LEU A 430 -0.86 -12.29 -28.81
N GLN A 431 -1.00 -12.47 -30.13
CA GLN A 431 0.13 -12.75 -31.03
C GLN A 431 0.93 -13.97 -30.58
N ASP A 432 2.24 -13.83 -30.39
CA ASP A 432 3.18 -14.83 -29.93
C ASP A 432 2.93 -15.31 -28.49
N MET A 433 2.19 -14.56 -27.68
CA MET A 433 1.78 -14.99 -26.34
C MET A 433 0.67 -16.05 -26.36
N LEU A 434 0.00 -16.25 -27.51
CA LEU A 434 -1.04 -17.27 -27.65
C LEU A 434 -0.43 -18.59 -28.07
N LEU A 435 -0.49 -19.59 -27.19
CA LEU A 435 -0.09 -20.95 -27.51
C LEU A 435 -1.12 -21.61 -28.44
N VAL A 436 -0.79 -21.68 -29.74
CA VAL A 436 -1.68 -22.23 -30.78
C VAL A 436 -1.40 -23.68 -31.15
N ALA A 437 -0.31 -24.26 -30.63
CA ALA A 437 0.09 -25.65 -30.88
C ALA A 437 0.71 -26.29 -29.62
N PRO A 438 0.67 -27.63 -29.47
CA PRO A 438 1.32 -28.31 -28.35
C PRO A 438 2.83 -28.04 -28.31
N VAL A 439 3.37 -27.80 -27.11
CA VAL A 439 4.81 -27.63 -26.91
C VAL A 439 5.52 -28.98 -27.12
N ASP A 440 6.63 -28.97 -27.86
CA ASP A 440 7.46 -30.15 -28.19
C ASP A 440 6.73 -31.32 -28.91
N GLY A 441 5.51 -31.10 -29.40
CA GLY A 441 4.72 -32.13 -30.08
C GLY A 441 4.25 -33.29 -29.20
N ASN A 442 4.61 -33.28 -27.91
CA ASN A 442 4.21 -34.30 -26.94
C ASN A 442 2.78 -34.02 -26.46
N LYS A 443 1.86 -34.96 -26.73
CA LYS A 443 0.44 -34.86 -26.36
C LYS A 443 0.09 -35.67 -25.11
N SER A 444 1.04 -36.41 -24.54
CA SER A 444 0.79 -37.38 -23.48
C SER A 444 0.92 -36.81 -22.08
N GLN A 445 1.53 -35.62 -21.92
CA GLN A 445 1.73 -34.95 -20.64
C GLN A 445 1.53 -33.45 -20.78
N PHE A 446 1.06 -32.80 -19.71
CA PHE A 446 1.03 -31.34 -19.65
C PHE A 446 2.47 -30.79 -19.66
N PRO A 447 2.75 -29.70 -20.40
CA PRO A 447 4.04 -29.04 -20.33
C PRO A 447 4.27 -28.48 -18.92
N SER A 448 5.53 -28.28 -18.56
CA SER A 448 5.85 -27.63 -17.29
C SER A 448 5.58 -26.12 -17.37
N PRO A 449 5.37 -25.44 -16.23
CA PRO A 449 5.32 -23.99 -16.19
C PRO A 449 6.56 -23.32 -16.80
N GLU A 450 7.76 -23.87 -16.59
CA GLU A 450 9.00 -23.29 -17.12
C GLU A 450 9.12 -23.40 -18.64
N VAL A 451 8.59 -24.47 -19.24
CA VAL A 451 8.55 -24.65 -20.71
C VAL A 451 7.48 -23.77 -21.37
N SER A 452 6.46 -23.36 -20.61
CA SER A 452 5.31 -22.59 -21.10
C SER A 452 5.37 -21.10 -20.73
N LYS A 453 6.54 -20.64 -20.31
CA LYS A 453 6.88 -19.27 -19.93
C LYS A 453 7.42 -18.52 -21.13
#